data_AF-A0A960VHU5-F1
#
_entry.id   AF-A0A960VHU5-F1
#
_cell.length_a   1.000
_cell.length_b   1.000
_cell.length_c   1.000
_cell.angle_alpha   90.00
_cell.angle_beta   90.00
_cell.angle_gamma   90.00
#
_symmetry.space_group_name_H-M   'P 1'
#
loop_
_entity.id
_entity.type
_entity.pdbx_description
1 polymer ?
#
loop_
_entity_poly.entity_id
_entity_poly.type
_entity_poly.pdbx_seq_one_letter_code
_entity_poly.pdbx_strand_id
1 'polypeptide(L)'
;MNVQNKSLLFQFILKELFSFSKTQSLSKLHAYLTLYLEHHPSKKDLRLLKAVERVLQGQKVDQSIETIQELILAKILTYSKDETIIFFLFKHFESMNSLGLSFDIRSIFEKMFIHGVDEAAEFVVERYTEKGYPHVVFFIENKRRAINQDVCRRI
;
A
#
# COMPACT_ATOMS: atom_id res chain seq x y z
N MET A 1 -6.98 -18.85 -7.48
CA MET A 1 -6.99 -17.39 -7.75
C MET A 1 -5.73 -17.00 -8.51
N ASN A 2 -5.87 -16.36 -9.67
CA ASN A 2 -4.74 -15.81 -10.43
C ASN A 2 -4.07 -14.64 -9.66
N VAL A 3 -2.79 -14.36 -9.92
CA VAL A 3 -1.98 -13.28 -9.30
C VAL A 3 -2.71 -11.93 -9.37
N GLN A 4 -3.36 -11.63 -10.49
CA GLN A 4 -4.18 -10.42 -10.68
C GLN A 4 -5.27 -10.26 -9.62
N ASN A 5 -5.94 -11.36 -9.23
CA ASN A 5 -6.99 -11.29 -8.21
C ASN A 5 -6.40 -10.98 -6.83
N LYS A 6 -5.16 -11.39 -6.54
CA LYS A 6 -4.48 -11.06 -5.27
C LYS A 6 -4.01 -9.60 -5.23
N SER A 7 -3.65 -9.03 -6.38
CA SER A 7 -3.23 -7.64 -6.51
C SER A 7 -4.40 -6.67 -6.30
N LEU A 8 -5.53 -6.90 -6.98
CA LEU A 8 -6.76 -6.10 -6.82
C LEU A 8 -7.29 -6.11 -5.39
N LEU A 9 -7.27 -7.29 -4.78
CA LEU A 9 -7.63 -7.53 -3.38
C LEU A 9 -6.73 -6.71 -2.45
N PHE A 10 -5.42 -6.68 -2.72
CA PHE A 10 -4.51 -5.89 -1.92
C PHE A 10 -4.69 -4.38 -2.12
N GLN A 11 -4.96 -3.92 -3.35
CA GLN A 11 -5.30 -2.52 -3.61
C GLN A 11 -6.57 -2.08 -2.87
N PHE A 12 -7.56 -2.97 -2.77
CA PHE A 12 -8.75 -2.72 -1.95
C PHE A 12 -8.39 -2.56 -0.47
N ILE A 13 -7.56 -3.47 0.08
CA ILE A 13 -7.06 -3.37 1.47
C ILE A 13 -6.39 -2.00 1.68
N LEU A 14 -5.45 -1.63 0.80
CA LEU A 14 -4.75 -0.35 0.88
C LEU A 14 -5.72 0.82 0.83
N LYS A 15 -6.69 0.80 -0.10
CA LYS A 15 -7.71 1.85 -0.23
C LYS A 15 -8.58 2.00 1.02
N GLU A 16 -9.03 0.90 1.60
CA GLU A 16 -9.85 0.94 2.83
C GLU A 16 -9.03 1.40 4.03
N LEU A 17 -7.76 1.01 4.12
CA LEU A 17 -6.84 1.51 5.14
C LEU A 17 -6.59 3.02 5.01
N PHE A 18 -6.45 3.50 3.78
CA PHE A 18 -6.31 4.94 3.53
C PHE A 18 -7.59 5.69 3.85
N SER A 19 -8.74 5.07 3.60
CA SER A 19 -10.05 5.61 3.98
C SER A 19 -10.21 5.63 5.50
N PHE A 20 -9.68 4.64 6.22
CA PHE A 20 -9.73 4.57 7.68
C PHE A 20 -9.06 5.78 8.35
N SER A 21 -7.84 6.14 7.94
CA SER A 21 -7.15 7.30 8.49
C SER A 21 -7.93 8.63 8.35
N LYS A 22 -8.86 8.70 7.39
CA LYS A 22 -9.72 9.87 7.16
C LYS A 22 -11.11 9.76 7.80
N THR A 23 -11.65 8.55 7.94
CA THR A 23 -13.07 8.31 8.28
C THR A 23 -13.31 7.48 9.54
N GLN A 24 -12.26 6.97 10.17
CA GLN A 24 -12.28 6.09 11.34
C GLN A 24 -13.10 4.79 11.20
N SER A 25 -13.64 4.46 10.04
CA SER A 25 -14.46 3.26 9.84
C SER A 25 -13.62 2.02 9.47
N LEU A 26 -13.13 1.28 10.47
CA LEU A 26 -12.46 -0.03 10.28
C LEU A 26 -13.40 -1.17 9.92
N SER A 27 -14.72 -0.98 10.03
CA SER A 27 -15.71 -2.05 9.86
C SER A 27 -15.65 -2.70 8.47
N LYS A 28 -15.33 -1.91 7.43
CA LYS A 28 -15.15 -2.43 6.05
C LYS A 28 -13.88 -3.28 5.92
N LEU A 29 -12.77 -2.81 6.51
CA LEU A 29 -11.51 -3.55 6.54
C LEU A 29 -11.67 -4.87 7.32
N HIS A 30 -12.38 -4.83 8.46
CA HIS A 30 -12.66 -6.02 9.28
C HIS A 30 -13.51 -7.04 8.54
N ALA A 31 -14.65 -6.63 7.98
CA ALA A 31 -15.52 -7.51 7.21
C ALA A 31 -14.77 -8.17 6.05
N TYR A 32 -13.92 -7.39 5.39
CA TYR A 32 -13.12 -7.87 4.28
C TYR A 32 -12.01 -8.83 4.71
N LEU A 33 -11.23 -8.50 5.75
CA LEU A 33 -10.15 -9.36 6.24
C LEU A 33 -10.72 -10.70 6.72
N THR A 34 -11.91 -10.68 7.33
CA THR A 34 -12.67 -11.87 7.70
C THR A 34 -12.94 -12.76 6.48
N LEU A 35 -13.58 -12.22 5.43
CA LEU A 35 -13.86 -12.97 4.19
C LEU A 35 -12.59 -13.47 3.48
N TYR A 36 -11.53 -12.65 3.47
CA TYR A 36 -10.25 -13.03 2.85
C TYR A 36 -9.60 -14.21 3.59
N LEU A 37 -9.62 -14.17 4.92
CA LEU A 37 -8.98 -15.17 5.78
C LEU A 37 -9.72 -16.50 5.79
N GLU A 38 -11.03 -16.51 5.57
CA GLU A 38 -11.82 -17.74 5.37
C GLU A 38 -11.26 -18.61 4.24
N HIS A 39 -10.71 -17.97 3.20
CA HIS A 39 -10.14 -18.68 2.05
C HIS A 39 -8.61 -18.79 2.09
N HIS A 40 -7.91 -17.92 2.83
CA HIS A 40 -6.45 -17.83 2.83
C HIS A 40 -5.87 -17.53 4.22
N PRO A 41 -5.94 -18.47 5.18
CA PRO A 41 -5.44 -18.24 6.52
C PRO A 41 -3.90 -18.21 6.53
N SER A 42 -3.35 -17.03 6.78
CA SER A 42 -1.94 -16.83 7.11
C SER A 42 -1.81 -16.34 8.53
N LYS A 43 -0.79 -16.81 9.27
CA LYS A 43 -0.51 -16.35 10.63
C LYS A 43 -0.34 -14.82 10.71
N LYS A 44 0.21 -14.20 9.67
CA LYS A 44 0.37 -12.73 9.60
C LYS A 44 -0.97 -12.04 9.35
N ASP A 45 -1.78 -12.58 8.44
CA ASP A 45 -3.08 -11.99 8.10
C ASP A 45 -4.08 -12.14 9.28
N LEU A 46 -4.03 -13.25 10.03
CA LEU A 46 -4.80 -13.44 11.28
C LEU A 46 -4.38 -12.45 12.37
N ARG A 47 -3.08 -12.12 12.46
CA ARG A 47 -2.60 -11.09 13.39
C ARG A 47 -3.12 -9.72 13.00
N LEU A 48 -3.21 -9.42 11.70
CA LEU A 48 -3.78 -8.17 11.20
C LEU A 48 -5.26 -8.06 11.56
N LEU A 49 -6.05 -9.12 11.33
CA LEU A 49 -7.46 -9.16 11.71
C LEU A 49 -7.65 -8.90 13.20
N LYS A 50 -6.90 -9.59 14.07
CA LYS A 50 -6.97 -9.40 15.52
C LYS A 50 -6.59 -7.98 15.95
N ALA A 51 -5.64 -7.35 15.27
CA ALA A 51 -5.28 -5.97 15.55
C ALA A 51 -6.42 -5.01 15.16
N VAL A 52 -7.06 -5.23 14.01
CA VAL A 52 -8.24 -4.47 13.58
C VAL A 52 -9.41 -4.64 14.57
N GLU A 53 -9.67 -5.85 15.04
CA GLU A 53 -10.72 -6.13 16.04
C GLU A 53 -10.48 -5.39 17.35
N ARG A 54 -9.23 -5.33 17.83
CA ARG A 54 -8.89 -4.60 19.05
C ARG A 54 -9.15 -3.09 18.91
N VAL A 55 -8.82 -2.50 17.76
CA VAL A 55 -9.14 -1.09 17.51
C VAL A 55 -10.65 -0.88 17.49
N LEU A 56 -11.42 -1.76 16.83
CA LEU A 56 -12.89 -1.69 16.81
C LEU A 56 -13.51 -1.83 18.20
N GLN A 57 -12.87 -2.56 19.10
CA GLN A 57 -13.29 -2.73 20.50
C GLN A 57 -12.75 -1.63 21.43
N GLY A 58 -12.00 -0.65 20.92
CA GLY A 58 -11.39 0.40 21.73
C GLY A 58 -10.26 -0.07 22.66
N GLN A 59 -9.67 -1.24 22.41
CA GLN A 59 -8.66 -1.86 23.26
C GLN A 59 -7.26 -1.66 22.69
N LYS A 60 -6.32 -1.14 23.50
CA LYS A 60 -4.90 -0.98 23.11
C LYS A 60 -4.77 -0.35 21.71
N VAL A 61 -5.51 0.74 21.50
CA VAL A 61 -5.74 1.33 20.18
C VAL A 61 -4.42 1.68 19.50
N ASP A 62 -3.54 2.42 20.18
CA ASP A 62 -2.26 2.86 19.61
C ASP A 62 -1.36 1.68 19.20
N GLN A 63 -1.14 0.72 20.11
CA GLN A 63 -0.37 -0.50 19.81
C GLN A 63 -0.97 -1.32 18.66
N SER A 64 -2.30 -1.35 18.57
CA SER A 64 -3.00 -2.08 17.52
C SER A 64 -2.89 -1.36 16.17
N ILE A 65 -2.93 -0.02 16.16
CA ILE A 65 -2.67 0.80 14.97
C ILE A 65 -1.23 0.58 14.48
N GLU A 66 -0.23 0.63 15.37
CA GLU A 66 1.16 0.33 15.01
C GLU A 66 1.30 -1.07 14.40
N THR A 67 0.71 -2.08 15.04
CA THR A 67 0.71 -3.46 14.53
C THR A 67 0.06 -3.56 13.16
N ILE A 68 -1.05 -2.86 12.93
CA ILE A 68 -1.73 -2.80 11.64
C ILE A 68 -0.77 -2.23 10.59
N GLN A 69 -0.17 -1.07 10.87
CA GLN A 69 0.77 -0.40 9.96
C GLN A 69 1.95 -1.31 9.57
N GLU A 70 2.59 -1.95 10.55
CA GLU A 70 3.71 -2.87 10.31
C GLU A 70 3.32 -4.05 9.42
N LEU A 71 2.17 -4.68 9.70
CA LEU A 71 1.71 -5.85 8.94
C LEU A 71 1.30 -5.48 7.52
N ILE A 72 0.72 -4.29 7.33
CA ILE A 72 0.42 -3.76 6.00
C ILE A 72 1.71 -3.53 5.24
N LEU A 73 2.67 -2.81 5.81
CA LEU A 73 3.96 -2.56 5.17
C LEU A 73 4.62 -3.87 4.77
N ALA A 74 4.69 -4.85 5.68
CA ALA A 74 5.23 -6.17 5.39
C ALA A 74 4.49 -6.85 4.23
N LYS A 75 3.17 -6.68 4.14
CA LYS A 75 2.37 -7.20 3.02
C LYS A 75 2.65 -6.46 1.72
N ILE A 76 2.75 -5.12 1.73
CA ILE A 76 3.11 -4.29 0.57
C ILE A 76 4.41 -4.81 -0.04
N LEU A 77 5.43 -5.03 0.79
CA LEU A 77 6.74 -5.48 0.34
C LEU A 77 6.72 -6.87 -0.33
N THR A 78 5.73 -7.72 -0.07
CA THR A 78 5.57 -9.00 -0.79
C THR A 78 5.17 -8.83 -2.26
N TYR A 79 4.72 -7.63 -2.65
CA TYR A 79 4.29 -7.28 -4.00
C TYR A 79 5.33 -6.43 -4.75
N SER A 80 6.62 -6.48 -4.38
CA SER A 80 7.68 -5.69 -5.05
C SER A 80 7.88 -6.01 -6.54
N LYS A 81 7.30 -7.11 -7.03
CA LYS A 81 7.32 -7.51 -8.45
C LYS A 81 5.97 -7.35 -9.15
N ASP A 82 4.98 -6.73 -8.50
CA ASP A 82 3.64 -6.53 -9.04
C ASP A 82 3.48 -5.09 -9.50
N GLU A 83 3.51 -4.87 -10.81
CA GLU A 83 3.42 -3.55 -11.43
C GLU A 83 2.14 -2.82 -11.09
N THR A 84 1.05 -3.56 -10.82
CA THR A 84 -0.25 -2.97 -10.50
C THR A 84 -0.23 -2.37 -9.09
N ILE A 85 0.43 -3.03 -8.15
CA ILE A 85 0.63 -2.48 -6.79
C ILE A 85 1.54 -1.27 -6.83
N ILE A 86 2.66 -1.34 -7.55
CA ILE A 86 3.61 -0.23 -7.65
C ILE A 86 2.95 0.98 -8.33
N PHE A 87 2.20 0.77 -9.42
CA PHE A 87 1.39 1.81 -10.04
C PHE A 87 0.38 2.43 -9.06
N PHE A 88 -0.30 1.60 -8.25
CA PHE A 88 -1.23 2.07 -7.24
C PHE A 88 -0.55 2.96 -6.19
N LEU A 89 0.65 2.59 -5.73
CA LEU A 89 1.46 3.39 -4.81
C LEU A 89 1.82 4.77 -5.41
N PHE A 90 2.25 4.82 -6.68
CA PHE A 90 2.48 6.09 -7.37
C PHE A 90 1.21 6.93 -7.47
N LYS A 91 0.08 6.30 -7.80
CA LYS A 91 -1.20 6.99 -7.98
C LYS A 91 -1.69 7.65 -6.69
N HIS A 92 -1.41 7.04 -5.54
CA HIS A 92 -1.97 7.47 -4.26
C HIS A 92 -0.94 8.10 -3.31
N PHE A 93 0.26 8.45 -3.76
CA PHE A 93 1.35 8.89 -2.88
C PHE A 93 1.02 10.10 -1.99
N GLU A 94 0.38 11.14 -2.55
CA GLU A 94 0.00 12.34 -1.78
C GLU A 94 -0.98 11.99 -0.68
N SER A 95 -1.96 11.14 -1.02
CA SER A 95 -2.93 10.65 -0.05
C SER A 95 -2.22 9.88 1.05
N MET A 96 -1.31 8.96 0.73
CA MET A 96 -0.59 8.15 1.71
C MET A 96 0.31 8.95 2.65
N ASN A 97 1.06 9.91 2.10
CA ASN A 97 1.94 10.76 2.89
C ASN A 97 1.16 11.66 3.85
N SER A 98 -0.12 11.97 3.55
CA SER A 98 -0.97 12.78 4.42
C SER A 98 -1.64 12.02 5.58
N LEU A 99 -1.48 10.69 5.67
CA LEU A 99 -2.25 9.86 6.62
C LEU A 99 -1.60 9.71 8.01
N GLY A 100 -0.43 10.31 8.25
CA GLY A 100 0.29 10.14 9.51
C GLY A 100 0.71 8.69 9.78
N LEU A 101 0.95 7.90 8.73
CA LEU A 101 1.51 6.56 8.86
C LEU A 101 2.98 6.65 9.30
N SER A 102 3.46 5.62 10.00
CA SER A 102 4.87 5.46 10.37
C SER A 102 5.82 5.27 9.18
N PHE A 103 5.28 5.11 7.97
CA PHE A 103 6.02 4.97 6.72
C PHE A 103 5.41 5.85 5.63
N ASP A 104 6.25 6.33 4.73
CA ASP A 104 5.84 7.05 3.53
C ASP A 104 6.10 6.22 2.25
N ILE A 105 5.57 6.67 1.12
CA ILE A 105 5.74 5.97 -0.16
C ILE A 105 7.20 5.81 -0.56
N ARG A 106 8.04 6.79 -0.26
CA ARG A 106 9.45 6.76 -0.62
C ARG A 106 10.15 5.62 0.11
N SER A 107 9.95 5.52 1.43
CA SER A 107 10.50 4.46 2.27
C SER A 107 10.01 3.08 1.85
N ILE A 108 8.81 2.97 1.28
CA ILE A 108 8.31 1.73 0.68
C ILE A 108 9.14 1.39 -0.56
N PHE A 109 9.34 2.33 -1.48
CA PHE A 109 10.10 2.07 -2.70
C PHE A 109 11.56 1.76 -2.41
N GLU A 110 12.21 2.44 -1.47
CA GLU A 110 13.59 2.15 -1.03
C GLU A 110 13.72 0.76 -0.41
N LYS A 111 12.65 0.20 0.16
CA LYS A 111 12.61 -1.18 0.66
C LYS A 111 12.31 -2.21 -0.43
N MET A 112 11.67 -1.80 -1.52
CA MET A 112 11.34 -2.68 -2.66
C MET A 112 12.47 -2.74 -3.69
N PHE A 113 13.17 -1.63 -3.89
CA PHE A 113 14.11 -1.39 -4.98
C PHE A 113 15.40 -0.75 -4.47
N ILE A 114 16.54 -1.14 -5.03
CA ILE A 114 17.86 -0.68 -4.59
C ILE A 114 18.00 0.82 -4.85
N HIS A 115 17.47 1.31 -5.97
CA HIS A 115 17.45 2.73 -6.32
C HIS A 115 16.10 3.40 -6.02
N GLY A 116 15.28 2.78 -5.17
CA GLY A 116 14.06 3.37 -4.64
C GLY A 116 13.05 3.80 -5.71
N VAL A 117 12.66 5.08 -5.67
CA VAL A 117 11.60 5.65 -6.51
C VAL A 117 11.92 5.56 -8.00
N ASP A 118 13.19 5.76 -8.37
CA ASP A 118 13.59 5.83 -9.78
C ASP A 118 13.50 4.44 -10.44
N GLU A 119 14.03 3.40 -9.78
CA GLU A 119 13.92 2.01 -10.26
C GLU A 119 12.46 1.51 -10.23
N ALA A 120 11.67 1.90 -9.23
CA ALA A 120 10.23 1.59 -9.20
C ALA A 120 9.48 2.20 -10.40
N ALA A 121 9.83 3.43 -10.78
CA ALA A 121 9.22 4.11 -11.92
C ALA A 121 9.62 3.45 -13.24
N GLU A 122 10.90 3.14 -13.42
CA GLU A 122 11.41 2.43 -14.60
C GLU A 122 10.72 1.08 -14.76
N PHE A 123 10.59 0.31 -13.68
CA PHE A 123 9.89 -0.98 -13.68
C PHE A 123 8.44 -0.85 -14.17
N VAL A 124 7.68 0.14 -13.70
CA VAL A 124 6.30 0.34 -14.14
C VAL A 124 6.24 0.84 -15.58
N VAL A 125 7.11 1.78 -15.97
CA VAL A 125 7.17 2.33 -17.32
C VAL A 125 7.44 1.24 -18.35
N GLU A 126 8.43 0.38 -18.09
CA GLU A 126 8.75 -0.77 -18.95
C GLU A 126 7.52 -1.66 -19.13
N ARG A 127 6.92 -2.13 -18.03
CA ARG A 127 5.77 -3.06 -18.06
C ARG A 127 4.54 -2.49 -18.74
N TYR A 128 4.24 -1.21 -18.56
CA TYR A 128 3.07 -0.60 -19.20
C TYR A 128 3.33 -0.20 -20.65
N THR A 129 4.59 0.07 -21.03
CA THR A 129 4.98 0.28 -22.42
C THR A 129 4.85 -1.01 -23.23
N GLU A 130 5.35 -2.14 -22.70
CA GLU A 130 5.20 -3.48 -23.30
C GLU A 130 3.73 -3.84 -23.57
N LYS A 131 2.82 -3.36 -22.71
CA LYS A 131 1.37 -3.60 -22.81
C LYS A 131 0.63 -2.59 -23.70
N GLY A 132 1.32 -1.62 -24.29
CA GLY A 132 0.71 -0.63 -25.19
C GLY A 132 -0.02 0.52 -24.48
N TYR A 133 0.40 0.88 -23.26
CA TYR A 133 -0.19 1.99 -22.48
C TYR A 133 0.78 3.18 -22.33
N PRO A 134 1.17 3.86 -23.42
CA PRO A 134 2.18 4.94 -23.38
C PRO A 134 1.75 6.15 -22.53
N HIS A 135 0.46 6.39 -22.37
CA HIS A 135 -0.06 7.46 -21.52
C HIS A 135 0.28 7.28 -20.03
N VAL A 136 0.51 6.04 -19.58
CA VAL A 136 0.92 5.73 -18.21
C VAL A 136 2.34 6.24 -17.95
N VAL A 137 3.20 6.26 -18.97
CA VAL A 137 4.59 6.72 -18.85
C VAL A 137 4.64 8.17 -18.36
N PHE A 138 3.90 9.06 -19.01
CA PHE A 138 3.84 10.48 -18.61
C PHE A 138 3.31 10.64 -17.18
N PHE A 139 2.31 9.85 -16.79
CA PHE A 139 1.78 9.88 -15.44
C PHE A 139 2.83 9.48 -14.39
N ILE A 140 3.53 8.36 -14.61
CA ILE A 140 4.54 7.84 -13.69
C ILE A 140 5.72 8.80 -13.60
N GLU A 141 6.18 9.35 -14.71
CA GLU A 141 7.26 10.34 -14.75
C GLU A 141 6.95 11.60 -13.92
N ASN A 142 5.74 12.12 -14.04
CA ASN A 142 5.31 13.26 -13.23
C ASN A 142 5.25 12.89 -11.74
N LYS A 143 4.75 11.71 -11.39
CA LYS A 143 4.66 11.24 -10.00
C LYS A 143 6.04 10.98 -9.41
N ARG A 144 6.98 10.40 -10.16
CA ARG A 144 8.40 10.24 -9.80
C ARG A 144 9.02 11.58 -9.40
N ARG A 145 8.89 12.60 -10.26
CA ARG A 145 9.41 13.95 -9.97
C ARG A 145 8.80 14.54 -8.71
N ALA A 146 7.48 14.43 -8.55
CA ALA A 146 6.78 14.97 -7.39
C ALA A 146 7.24 14.31 -6.07
N ILE A 147 7.41 12.99 -6.06
CA ILE A 147 7.92 12.26 -4.89
C ILE A 147 9.36 12.69 -4.56
N ASN A 148 10.23 12.79 -5.55
CA ASN A 148 11.62 13.22 -5.35
C ASN A 148 11.72 14.69 -4.88
N GLN A 149 10.77 15.56 -5.26
CA GLN A 149 10.72 16.95 -4.82
C GLN A 149 10.12 17.15 -3.42
N ASP A 150 9.23 16.26 -2.96
CA ASP A 150 8.66 16.31 -1.60
C ASP A 150 9.78 16.25 -0.52
N VAL A 151 10.91 15.64 -0.87
CA VAL A 151 12.13 15.54 -0.05
C VAL A 151 12.74 16.90 0.25
N CYS A 152 12.83 17.78 -0.75
CA CYS A 152 13.45 19.09 -0.60
C CYS A 152 12.63 20.04 0.29
N ARG A 153 11.38 19.70 0.61
CA ARG A 153 10.49 20.53 1.42
C ARG A 153 10.45 20.12 2.91
N ARG A 154 11.05 18.98 3.27
CA ARG A 154 11.06 18.44 4.64
C ARG A 154 12.41 18.56 5.35
N ILE A 155 13.41 19.14 4.70
CA ILE A 155 14.75 19.48 5.25
C ILE A 155 14.74 20.98 5.56
#